data_AF-A0A394T0C3-F1
#
_entry.id   AF-A0A394T0C3-F1
#
_cell.length_a   1.000
_cell.length_b   1.000
_cell.length_c   1.000
_cell.angle_alpha   90.00
_cell.angle_beta   90.00
_cell.angle_gamma   90.00
#
_symmetry.space_group_name_H-M   'P 1'
#
loop_
_entity.id
_entity.type
_entity.pdbx_description
1 polymer ?
#
loop_
_entity_poly.entity_id
_entity_poly.type
_entity_poly.pdbx_seq_one_letter_code
_entity_poly.pdbx_strand_id
1 'polypeptide(L)'
;MAEKKNNATKSDVAAAQAAQKIPKAEKKPLDKFGKKEVFKASDKVEYTFQFPGTRAAQAILDESKNGYGVIVDSVYYERIMKDVIVEPLGLDLDYWDEHEGYREVMNAADNFLGGLLN
;
A
#
# COMPACT_ATOMS: atom_id res chain seq x y z
N MET A 1 30.62 -5.09 33.04
CA MET A 1 29.45 -4.51 32.35
C MET A 1 29.55 -4.95 30.90
N ALA A 2 28.63 -5.79 30.40
CA ALA A 2 28.67 -6.29 29.04
C ALA A 2 27.30 -6.15 28.38
N GLU A 3 27.26 -5.38 27.30
CA GLU A 3 26.13 -5.12 26.41
C GLU A 3 25.52 -6.42 25.86
N LYS A 4 24.20 -6.60 26.03
CA LYS A 4 23.44 -7.62 25.29
C LYS A 4 22.89 -6.99 24.01
N LYS A 5 23.59 -7.25 22.90
CA LYS A 5 23.13 -7.00 21.53
C LYS A 5 21.94 -7.94 21.23
N ASN A 6 20.79 -7.35 20.90
CA ASN A 6 19.57 -8.07 20.56
C ASN A 6 19.64 -8.48 19.08
N ASN A 7 20.09 -9.70 18.82
CA ASN A 7 20.19 -10.27 17.47
C ASN A 7 19.09 -11.32 17.30
N ALA A 8 17.88 -10.87 16.94
CA ALA A 8 16.83 -11.77 16.50
C ALA A 8 17.34 -12.54 15.28
N THR A 9 17.47 -13.85 15.42
CA THR A 9 18.15 -14.70 14.46
C THR A 9 17.14 -15.14 13.40
N LYS A 10 17.58 -15.35 12.16
CA LYS A 10 16.76 -15.82 11.01
C LYS A 10 15.94 -17.11 11.27
N SER A 11 16.11 -17.74 12.42
CA SER A 11 15.36 -18.91 12.89
C SER A 11 13.95 -18.55 13.40
N ASP A 12 13.75 -17.35 13.96
CA ASP A 12 12.45 -16.97 14.55
C ASP A 12 11.38 -16.71 13.48
N VAL A 13 11.79 -16.16 12.32
CA VAL A 13 10.92 -15.96 11.16
C VAL A 13 10.55 -17.28 10.47
N ALA A 14 11.40 -18.30 10.51
CA ALA A 14 11.10 -19.61 9.93
C ALA A 14 10.08 -20.39 10.77
N ALA A 15 10.16 -20.29 12.10
CA ALA A 15 9.20 -20.94 13.01
C ALA A 15 7.80 -20.32 12.91
N ALA A 16 7.71 -19.00 12.72
CA ALA A 16 6.43 -18.31 12.51
C ALA A 16 5.76 -18.68 11.17
N GLN A 17 6.55 -18.98 10.13
CA GLN A 17 6.05 -19.39 8.81
C GLN A 17 5.54 -20.84 8.79
N ALA A 18 6.15 -21.73 9.58
CA ALA A 18 5.78 -23.15 9.61
C ALA A 18 4.41 -23.42 10.30
N ALA A 19 3.97 -22.53 11.20
CA ALA A 19 2.68 -22.66 11.91
C ALA A 19 1.46 -22.21 11.09
N GLN A 20 1.65 -21.46 10.00
CA GLN A 20 0.56 -20.97 9.14
C GLN A 20 0.27 -21.93 7.98
N LYS A 21 -0.01 -23.21 8.27
CA LYS A 21 -0.67 -24.08 7.30
C LYS A 21 -2.14 -23.66 7.15
N ILE A 22 -2.36 -22.54 6.47
CA ILE A 22 -3.69 -22.09 6.08
C ILE A 22 -4.22 -23.13 5.07
N PRO A 23 -5.32 -23.83 5.38
CA PRO A 23 -5.93 -24.75 4.43
C PRO A 23 -6.25 -23.98 3.15
N LYS A 24 -5.78 -24.52 2.03
CA LYS A 24 -5.93 -23.97 0.69
C LYS A 24 -7.38 -24.11 0.23
N ALA A 25 -8.29 -23.42 0.92
CA ALA A 25 -9.66 -23.24 0.46
C ALA A 25 -9.57 -22.63 -0.95
N GLU A 26 -10.26 -23.25 -1.90
CA GLU A 26 -10.28 -22.90 -3.32
C GLU A 26 -10.37 -21.38 -3.50
N LYS A 27 -9.20 -20.76 -3.72
CA LYS A 27 -9.13 -19.38 -4.15
C LYS A 27 -9.70 -19.40 -5.56
N LYS A 28 -11.00 -19.08 -5.72
CA LYS A 28 -11.52 -18.51 -6.97
C LYS A 28 -10.44 -17.57 -7.47
N PRO A 29 -10.00 -17.67 -8.74
CA PRO A 29 -8.86 -16.90 -9.22
C PRO A 29 -9.16 -15.43 -8.90
N LEU A 30 -8.49 -14.91 -7.87
CA LEU A 30 -8.52 -13.49 -7.59
C LEU A 30 -7.91 -12.92 -8.86
N ASP A 31 -8.72 -12.16 -9.60
CA ASP A 31 -8.31 -11.49 -10.82
C ASP A 31 -6.88 -10.97 -10.60
N LYS A 32 -5.94 -11.23 -11.52
CA LYS A 32 -4.49 -11.10 -11.28
C LYS A 32 -4.06 -9.71 -10.77
N PHE A 33 -4.97 -8.74 -10.86
CA PHE A 33 -4.83 -7.34 -10.46
C PHE A 33 -5.74 -6.91 -9.30
N GLY A 34 -6.33 -7.84 -8.57
CA GLY A 34 -7.20 -7.55 -7.43
C GLY A 34 -8.51 -6.86 -7.83
N LYS A 35 -9.12 -6.16 -6.87
CA LYS A 35 -10.28 -5.30 -7.12
C LYS A 35 -9.81 -4.00 -7.80
N LYS A 36 -10.66 -3.45 -8.66
CA LYS A 36 -10.50 -2.12 -9.25
C LYS A 36 -11.68 -1.26 -8.85
N GLU A 37 -11.43 0.02 -8.64
CA GLU A 37 -12.45 1.02 -8.33
C GLU A 37 -12.18 2.27 -9.16
N VAL A 38 -13.22 2.83 -9.79
CA VAL A 38 -13.12 4.10 -10.50
C VAL A 38 -13.65 5.18 -9.57
N PHE A 39 -12.79 6.11 -9.20
CA PHE A 39 -13.10 7.28 -8.40
C PHE A 39 -13.19 8.52 -9.29
N LYS A 40 -14.32 9.22 -9.26
CA LYS A 40 -14.45 10.52 -9.93
C LYS A 40 -14.19 11.61 -8.91
N ALA A 41 -13.12 12.37 -9.10
CA ALA A 41 -12.82 13.52 -8.24
C ALA A 41 -13.79 14.67 -8.50
N SER A 42 -13.84 15.62 -7.56
CA SER A 42 -14.67 16.82 -7.68
C SER A 42 -14.34 17.67 -8.91
N ASP A 43 -13.09 17.59 -9.38
CA ASP A 43 -12.61 18.25 -10.61
C ASP A 43 -13.03 17.54 -11.91
N LYS A 44 -13.89 16.52 -11.81
CA LYS A 44 -14.38 15.67 -12.93
C LYS A 44 -13.31 14.82 -13.61
N VAL A 45 -12.09 14.77 -13.05
CA VAL A 45 -11.06 13.82 -13.46
C VAL A 45 -11.39 12.44 -12.88
N GLU A 46 -11.28 11.41 -13.71
CA GLU A 46 -11.51 10.02 -13.32
C GLU A 46 -10.16 9.36 -12.98
N TYR A 47 -10.11 8.76 -11.80
CA TYR A 47 -8.97 8.02 -11.29
C TYR A 47 -9.34 6.55 -11.15
N THR A 48 -8.52 5.65 -11.70
CA THR A 48 -8.71 4.21 -11.53
C THR A 48 -7.76 3.73 -10.43
N PHE A 49 -8.33 3.21 -9.35
CA PHE A 49 -7.60 2.54 -8.29
C PHE A 49 -7.59 1.04 -8.54
N GLN A 50 -6.46 0.41 -8.24
CA GLN A 50 -6.27 -1.01 -8.37
C GLN A 50 -5.50 -1.54 -7.17
N PHE A 51 -5.95 -2.65 -6.61
CA PHE A 51 -5.26 -3.22 -5.46
C PHE A 51 -3.94 -3.87 -5.89
N PRO A 52 -2.77 -3.42 -5.38
CA PRO A 52 -1.47 -3.96 -5.79
C PRO A 52 -1.18 -5.35 -5.19
N GLY A 53 -2.07 -5.87 -4.35
CA GLY A 53 -1.90 -7.10 -3.61
C GLY A 53 -1.36 -6.84 -2.20
N THR A 54 -1.65 -7.75 -1.26
CA THR A 54 -1.34 -7.58 0.17
C THR A 54 0.16 -7.38 0.44
N ARG A 55 1.04 -8.05 -0.31
CA ARG A 55 2.50 -7.87 -0.15
C ARG A 55 2.95 -6.47 -0.51
N ALA A 56 2.47 -5.95 -1.65
CA ALA A 56 2.81 -4.60 -2.09
C ALA A 56 2.18 -3.55 -1.17
N ALA A 57 0.91 -3.73 -0.79
CA ALA A 57 0.23 -2.86 0.16
C ALA A 57 0.99 -2.75 1.50
N GLN A 58 1.48 -3.87 2.04
CA GLN A 58 2.30 -3.87 3.25
C GLN A 58 3.66 -3.18 3.03
N ALA A 59 4.29 -3.41 1.87
CA ALA A 59 5.55 -2.77 1.50
C ALA A 59 5.39 -1.23 1.40
N ILE A 60 4.26 -0.74 0.90
CA ILE A 60 3.95 0.70 0.89
C ILE A 60 4.02 1.25 2.32
N LEU A 61 3.36 0.62 3.29
CA LEU A 61 3.36 1.07 4.68
C LEU A 61 4.74 0.98 5.33
N ASP A 62 5.49 -0.09 5.07
CA ASP A 62 6.79 -0.31 5.71
C ASP A 62 7.87 0.61 5.14
N GLU A 63 7.88 0.80 3.83
CA GLU A 63 8.86 1.65 3.16
C GLU A 63 8.54 3.15 3.25
N SER A 64 7.34 3.51 3.73
CA SER A 64 6.97 4.91 4.02
C SER A 64 7.34 5.35 5.42
N LYS A 65 7.90 4.47 6.27
CA LYS A 65 8.33 4.82 7.63
C LYS A 65 9.72 5.44 7.62
N ASN A 66 9.90 6.51 8.40
CA ASN A 66 11.22 7.06 8.69
C ASN A 66 12.00 6.19 9.70
N GLY A 67 13.24 6.59 10.03
CA GLY A 67 14.09 5.88 10.99
C GLY A 67 13.52 5.77 12.42
N TYR A 68 12.45 6.49 12.74
CA TYR A 68 11.72 6.42 14.01
C TYR A 68 10.44 5.60 13.91
N GLY A 69 10.15 4.97 12.77
CA GLY A 69 8.94 4.17 12.55
C GLY A 69 7.68 4.99 12.27
N VAL A 70 7.80 6.30 12.09
CA VAL A 70 6.67 7.20 11.77
C VAL A 70 6.48 7.24 10.26
N ILE A 71 5.23 7.09 9.81
CA ILE A 71 4.88 7.21 8.39
C ILE A 71 5.14 8.64 7.93
N VAL A 72 5.87 8.78 6.84
CA VAL A 72 6.10 10.04 6.16
C VAL A 72 5.07 10.14 5.03
N ASP A 73 4.10 11.02 5.22
CA ASP A 73 2.94 11.17 4.32
C ASP A 73 3.36 11.39 2.86
N SER A 74 4.41 12.19 2.60
CA SER A 74 4.89 12.42 1.23
C SER A 74 5.31 11.12 0.53
N VAL A 75 6.11 10.29 1.21
CA VAL A 75 6.59 9.01 0.68
C VAL A 75 5.43 8.02 0.54
N TYR A 76 4.50 8.04 1.49
CA TYR A 76 3.32 7.20 1.47
C TYR A 76 2.42 7.51 0.28
N TYR A 77 2.11 8.79 0.06
CA TYR A 77 1.27 9.23 -1.05
C TYR A 77 1.95 9.04 -2.41
N GLU A 78 3.27 9.28 -2.51
CA GLU A 78 4.04 8.92 -3.72
C GLU A 78 3.91 7.44 -4.07
N ARG A 79 3.94 6.56 -3.08
CA ARG A 79 3.77 5.12 -3.30
C ARG A 79 2.34 4.73 -3.64
N ILE A 80 1.35 5.35 -3.00
CA ILE A 80 -0.06 5.16 -3.37
C ILE A 80 -0.28 5.55 -4.84
N MET A 81 0.23 6.71 -5.26
CA MET A 81 0.13 7.15 -6.66
C MET A 81 0.76 6.17 -7.63
N LYS A 82 1.88 5.57 -7.25
CA LYS A 82 2.64 4.65 -8.11
C LYS A 82 2.06 3.24 -8.19
N ASP A 83 1.63 2.70 -7.06
CA ASP A 83 1.27 1.29 -6.92
C ASP A 83 -0.24 1.05 -6.86
N VAL A 84 -1.03 2.04 -6.42
CA VAL A 84 -2.50 1.93 -6.24
C VAL A 84 -3.27 2.66 -7.33
N ILE A 85 -2.83 3.85 -7.74
CA ILE A 85 -3.47 4.62 -8.82
C ILE A 85 -2.87 4.15 -10.15
N VAL A 86 -3.68 3.51 -10.98
CA VAL A 86 -3.24 3.00 -12.30
C VAL A 86 -3.59 3.95 -13.44
N GLU A 87 -4.58 4.81 -13.24
CA GLU A 87 -4.95 5.86 -14.20
C GLU A 87 -5.34 7.14 -13.45
N PRO A 88 -4.88 8.33 -13.88
CA PRO A 88 -3.92 8.57 -14.96
C PRO A 88 -2.53 7.95 -14.68
N LEU A 89 -1.79 7.58 -15.74
CA LEU A 89 -0.43 7.07 -15.61
C LEU A 89 0.55 8.19 -15.29
N GLY A 90 1.52 7.90 -14.40
CA GLY A 90 2.59 8.85 -14.09
C GLY A 90 2.16 9.99 -13.17
N LEU A 91 1.21 9.75 -12.27
CA LEU A 91 0.94 10.67 -11.18
C LEU A 91 2.14 10.78 -10.25
N ASP A 92 2.53 12.01 -9.95
CA ASP A 92 3.55 12.37 -8.98
C ASP A 92 3.08 13.57 -8.16
N LEU A 93 3.91 14.04 -7.22
CA LEU A 93 3.54 15.19 -6.39
C LEU A 93 3.44 16.49 -7.19
N ASP A 94 4.24 16.66 -8.25
CA ASP A 94 4.27 17.85 -9.09
C ASP A 94 2.99 17.97 -9.94
N TYR A 95 2.35 16.85 -10.30
CA TYR A 95 1.04 16.83 -10.97
C TYR A 95 -0.01 17.69 -10.22
N TRP A 96 0.07 17.72 -8.88
CA TRP A 96 -0.88 18.42 -8.03
C TRP A 96 -0.60 19.91 -7.86
N ASP A 97 0.54 20.41 -8.34
CA ASP A 97 0.77 21.85 -8.44
C ASP A 97 -0.12 22.48 -9.53
N GLU A 98 -0.50 21.69 -10.53
CA GLU A 98 -1.35 22.11 -11.65
C GLU A 98 -2.79 21.57 -11.56
N HIS A 99 -3.06 20.60 -10.68
CA HIS A 99 -4.37 19.94 -10.53
C HIS A 99 -4.90 19.99 -9.10
N GLU A 100 -6.18 20.31 -8.96
CA GLU A 100 -6.85 20.28 -7.65
C GLU A 100 -7.28 18.85 -7.28
N GLY A 101 -7.59 18.64 -5.99
CA GLY A 101 -8.14 17.37 -5.52
C GLY A 101 -7.13 16.37 -4.98
N TYR A 102 -5.84 16.74 -4.83
CA TYR A 102 -4.80 15.89 -4.23
C TYR A 102 -5.28 15.14 -2.99
N ARG A 103 -5.74 15.89 -1.99
CA ARG A 103 -6.16 15.33 -0.70
C ARG A 103 -7.40 14.45 -0.82
N GLU A 104 -8.31 14.78 -1.73
CA GLU A 104 -9.50 13.99 -2.00
C GLU A 104 -9.12 12.63 -2.61
N VAL A 105 -8.29 12.63 -3.65
CA VAL A 105 -7.84 11.44 -4.36
C VAL A 105 -6.97 10.56 -3.47
N MET A 106 -6.02 11.13 -2.71
CA MET A 106 -5.20 10.38 -1.76
C MET A 106 -6.04 9.72 -0.66
N ASN A 107 -7.01 10.45 -0.09
CA ASN A 107 -7.90 9.87 0.92
C ASN A 107 -8.77 8.76 0.34
N ALA A 108 -9.27 8.92 -0.89
CA ALA A 108 -10.06 7.88 -1.55
C ALA A 108 -9.22 6.61 -1.81
N ALA A 109 -7.99 6.78 -2.29
CA ALA A 109 -7.06 5.67 -2.52
C ALA A 109 -6.62 4.98 -1.22
N ASP A 110 -6.38 5.75 -0.15
CA ASP A 110 -6.06 5.20 1.18
C ASP A 110 -7.23 4.40 1.76
N ASN A 111 -8.45 4.93 1.69
CA ASN A 111 -9.66 4.21 2.11
C ASN A 111 -9.88 2.93 1.30
N PHE A 112 -9.63 2.98 -0.02
CA PHE A 112 -9.70 1.80 -0.87
C PHE A 112 -8.68 0.73 -0.44
N LEU A 113 -7.44 1.13 -0.15
CA LEU A 113 -6.39 0.22 0.32
C LEU A 113 -6.73 -0.37 1.69
N GLY A 114 -7.09 0.47 2.67
CA GLY A 114 -7.44 0.08 4.03
C GLY A 114 -8.68 -0.80 4.10
N GLY A 115 -9.70 -0.51 3.28
CA GLY A 115 -10.91 -1.32 3.18
C GLY A 115 -10.68 -2.74 2.65
N LEU A 116 -9.56 -3.00 1.97
CA LEU A 116 -9.17 -4.33 1.50
C LEU A 116 -8.22 -5.08 2.44
N LEU A 117 -7.63 -4.37 3.41
CA LEU A 117 -6.72 -4.93 4.42
C LEU A 117 -7.40 -5.25 5.75
N ASN A 118 -8.58 -4.66 6.03
CA ASN A 118 -9.45 -5.01 7.16
C ASN A 118 -10.15 -6.35 6.99
#